data_AF-A0A2L2Z514-F1
#
_entry.id   AF-A0A2L2Z514-F1
#
_cell.length_a   1.000
_cell.length_b   1.000
_cell.length_c   1.000
_cell.angle_alpha   90.00
_cell.angle_beta   90.00
_cell.angle_gamma   90.00
#
_symmetry.space_group_name_H-M   'P 1'
#
loop_
_entity.id
_entity.type
_entity.pdbx_description
1 polymer ?
#
loop_
_entity_poly.entity_id
_entity_poly.type
_entity_poly.pdbx_seq_one_letter_code
_entity_poly.pdbx_strand_id
1 'polypeptide(L)' 'FKLFSSENFGEFLMEIGVSLVTRKLAETSYRSVESKREGDDYSFITLAFKSSDI' A
#
# COMPACT_ATOMS: atom_id res chain seq x y z
N PHE A 1 -8.52 8.01 2.76
CA PHE A 1 -7.30 8.84 2.85
C PHE A 1 -6.42 8.62 1.63
N LYS A 2 -5.85 9.68 1.04
CA LYS A 2 -4.91 9.59 -0.08
C LYS A 2 -3.47 9.66 0.44
N LEU A 3 -2.60 8.77 -0.03
CA LEU A 3 -1.19 8.76 0.38
C LEU A 3 -0.47 9.98 -0.22
N PHE A 4 0.18 10.78 0.64
CA PHE A 4 0.92 11.98 0.23
C PHE A 4 2.42 11.69 0.03
N SER A 5 3.02 10.94 0.96
CA SER A 5 4.42 10.51 0.89
C SER A 5 4.61 9.18 1.63
N SER A 6 5.73 8.51 1.36
CA SER A 6 6.16 7.30 2.07
C SER A 6 7.68 7.30 2.19
N GLU A 7 8.19 7.18 3.42
CA GLU A 7 9.63 7.09 3.69
C GLU A 7 10.11 5.64 3.58
N ASN A 8 11.31 5.43 3.05
CA ASN A 8 11.99 4.13 2.93
C ASN A 8 11.19 2.98 2.29
N PHE A 9 10.14 3.30 1.50
CA PHE A 9 9.25 2.29 0.94
C PHE A 9 9.98 1.33 -0.02
N GLY A 10 10.90 1.84 -0.83
CA GLY A 10 11.73 1.03 -1.73
C GLY A 10 12.65 0.07 -1.01
N GLU A 11 13.28 0.54 0.08
CA GLU A 11 14.18 -0.25 0.92
C GLU A 11 13.40 -1.36 1.62
N PHE A 12 12.24 -1.05 2.21
CA PHE A 12 11.35 -2.04 2.79
C PHE A 12 10.98 -3.14 1.78
N LEU A 13 10.55 -2.75 0.57
CA LEU A 13 10.21 -3.72 -0.47
C LEU A 13 11.41 -4.58 -0.90
N MET A 14 12.62 -4.01 -0.90
CA MET A 14 13.85 -4.74 -1.18
C MET A 14 14.13 -5.79 -0.11
N GLU A 15 14.01 -5.44 1.16
CA GLU A 15 14.25 -6.33 2.29
C GLU A 15 13.30 -7.53 2.32
N ILE A 16 12.04 -7.35 1.94
CA ILE A 16 11.05 -8.44 1.84
C ILE A 16 11.14 -9.23 0.52
N GLY A 17 12.17 -9.00 -0.29
CA GLY A 17 12.46 -9.80 -1.49
C GLY A 17 11.66 -9.42 -2.74
N VAL A 18 11.04 -8.23 -2.79
CA VAL A 18 10.29 -7.79 -3.98
C VAL A 18 11.25 -7.41 -5.10
N SER A 19 10.96 -7.88 -6.32
CA SER A 19 11.78 -7.65 -7.51
C SER A 19 11.93 -6.16 -7.84
N LEU A 20 13.08 -5.75 -8.38
CA LEU A 20 13.37 -4.35 -8.73
C LEU A 20 12.30 -3.70 -9.61
N VAL A 21 11.76 -4.44 -10.59
CA VAL A 21 10.71 -3.94 -11.49
C VAL A 21 9.42 -3.67 -10.71
N THR A 22 9.02 -4.61 -9.85
CA THR A 22 7.85 -4.46 -8.99
C THR A 22 8.01 -3.29 -8.01
N ARG A 23 9.21 -3.09 -7.46
CA ARG A 23 9.51 -1.96 -6.56
C ARG A 23 9.30 -0.61 -7.24
N LYS A 24 9.89 -0.42 -8.43
CA LYS A 24 9.73 0.81 -9.20
C LYS A 24 8.26 1.13 -9.50
N LEU A 25 7.49 0.11 -9.91
CA LEU A 25 6.05 0.28 -10.16
C LEU A 25 5.30 0.66 -8.89
N ALA A 26 5.62 0.04 -7.76
CA ALA A 26 4.99 0.31 -6.49
C ALA A 26 5.29 1.73 -5.95
N GLU A 27 6.52 2.22 -6.11
CA GLU A 27 6.93 3.58 -5.73
C GLU A 27 6.21 4.67 -6.54
N THR A 28 5.93 4.40 -7.80
CA THR A 28 5.17 5.33 -8.68
C THR A 28 3.66 5.22 -8.56
N SER A 29 3.16 4.21 -7.82
CA SER A 29 1.72 3.95 -7.73
C SER A 29 1.03 4.93 -6.78
N TYR A 30 -0.06 5.53 -7.23
CA TYR A 30 -0.95 6.29 -6.36
C TYR A 30 -1.78 5.33 -5.50
N ARG A 31 -1.74 5.51 -4.19
CA ARG A 31 -2.54 4.72 -3.24
C ARG A 31 -3.58 5.55 -2.53
N SER A 32 -4.76 4.96 -2.38
CA SER A 32 -5.84 5.45 -1.53
C SER A 32 -6.23 4.34 -0.56
N VAL A 33 -6.47 4.71 0.69
CA VAL A 33 -6.96 3.79 1.72
C VAL A 33 -8.40 4.16 2.04
N GLU A 34 -9.30 3.20 1.94
CA GLU A 34 -10.65 3.29 2.47
C GLU A 34 -10.71 2.52 3.79
N SER A 35 -11.30 3.11 4.81
CA SER A 35 -11.46 2.49 6.14
C SER A 35 -12.95 2.42 6.47
N LYS A 36 -13.42 1.23 6.84
CA LYS A 36 -14.76 1.01 7.38
C LYS A 36 -14.65 0.55 8.82
N ARG A 37 -15.61 0.97 9.65
CA ARG A 37 -15.72 0.56 11.06
C ARG A 37 -17.15 0.14 11.34
N GLU A 38 -17.32 -1.08 11.83
CA GLU A 38 -18.58 -1.63 12.32
C GLU A 38 -18.40 -2.10 13.76
N GLY A 39 -18.80 -1.25 14.72
CA GLY A 39 -18.54 -1.52 16.14
C GLY A 39 -17.03 -1.54 16.46
N ASP A 40 -16.51 -2.71 16.85
CA ASP A 40 -15.10 -2.96 17.12
C ASP A 40 -14.37 -3.64 15.94
N ASP A 41 -15.09 -3.93 14.85
CA ASP A 41 -14.50 -4.47 13.63
C ASP A 41 -14.02 -3.32 12.72
N TYR A 42 -12.79 -3.45 12.25
CA TYR A 42 -12.14 -2.51 11.34
C TYR A 42 -11.77 -3.22 10.05
N SER A 43 -12.12 -2.63 8.91
CA SER A 43 -11.72 -3.12 7.59
C SER A 43 -10.97 -2.04 6.84
N PHE A 44 -9.82 -2.40 6.27
CA PHE A 44 -8.98 -1.48 5.52
C PHE A 44 -8.82 -2.00 4.09
N ILE A 45 -9.28 -1.21 3.13
CA ILE A 45 -9.14 -1.51 1.71
C ILE A 45 -8.07 -0.59 1.15
N THR A 46 -6.97 -1.19 0.68
CA THR A 46 -5.92 -0.43 -0.02
C THR A 46 -6.15 -0.52 -1.52
N LEU A 47 -6.55 0.60 -2.12
CA LEU A 47 -6.72 0.75 -3.55
C LEU A 47 -5.38 1.15 -4.19
N ALA A 48 -4.82 0.24 -4.96
CA ALA A 48 -3.60 0.41 -5.75
C ALA A 48 -3.72 -0.38 -7.07
N PHE A 49 -2.68 -0.35 -7.92
CA PHE A 49 -2.60 -1.16 -9.15
C PHE A 49 -2.84 -2.67 -8.91
N LYS A 50 -2.58 -3.15 -7.69
CA LYS A 50 -3.08 -4.43 -7.16
C LYS A 50 -3.83 -4.13 -5.86
N SER A 51 -5.12 -4.43 -5.81
CA SER A 51 -5.93 -4.27 -4.59
C SER A 51 -5.61 -5.39 -3.60
N SER A 52 -5.71 -5.09 -2.30
CA SER A 52 -5.60 -6.09 -1.23
C SER A 52 -6.51 -5.68 -0.08
N ASP A 53 -7.22 -6.66 0.45
CA ASP A 53 -8.14 -6.55 1.58
C ASP A 53 -7.46 -7.18 2.81
N ILE A 54 -7.55 -6.50 3.96
CA ILE A 54 -6.97 -6.93 5.24
C ILE A 54 -8.00 -6.71 6.34
#